data_AF-A0A1I1XGD3-F1
#
_entry.id   AF-A0A1I1XGD3-F1
#
_cell.length_a   1.000
_cell.length_b   1.000
_cell.length_c   1.000
_cell.angle_alpha   90.00
_cell.angle_beta   90.00
_cell.angle_gamma   90.00
#
_symmetry.space_group_name_H-M   'P 1'
#
loop_
_entity.id
_entity.type
_entity.pdbx_description
1 polymer ?
#
loop_
_entity_poly.entity_id
_entity_poly.type
_entity_poly.pdbx_seq_one_letter_code
_entity_poly.pdbx_strand_id
1 'polypeptide(L)' 'MTEPSARPAPPGFVVLQQTAAGQWRLLGEVSRKPGLTAQAARTQAIMEITAGRAKVGETYAAVLRSEWVVAQNWSPPS' A
#
# COMPACT_ATOMS: atom_id res chain seq x y z
N MET A 1 2.13 -17.95 -27.88
CA MET A 1 1.83 -18.06 -26.44
C MET A 1 1.10 -16.79 -26.07
N THR A 2 -0.23 -16.86 -25.92
CA THR A 2 -1.06 -15.71 -25.59
C THR A 2 -0.94 -15.48 -24.09
N GLU A 3 -0.30 -14.38 -23.68
CA GLU A 3 -0.26 -13.98 -22.27
C GLU A 3 -1.71 -13.83 -21.77
N PRO A 4 -2.07 -14.43 -20.61
CA PRO A 4 -3.39 -14.23 -20.06
C PRO A 4 -3.57 -12.75 -19.78
N SER A 5 -4.59 -12.15 -20.40
CA SER A 5 -4.98 -10.75 -20.16
C SER A 5 -5.35 -10.63 -18.68
N ALA A 6 -4.38 -10.24 -17.86
CA ALA A 6 -4.54 -10.09 -16.43
C ALA A 6 -5.51 -8.92 -16.25
N ARG A 7 -6.75 -9.24 -15.89
CA ARG A 7 -7.75 -8.24 -15.49
C ARG A 7 -7.07 -7.30 -14.48
N PRO A 8 -7.13 -5.97 -14.65
CA PRO A 8 -6.44 -5.05 -13.77
C PRO A 8 -6.82 -5.37 -12.32
N ALA A 9 -5.84 -5.65 -11.48
CA ALA A 9 -6.09 -5.88 -10.06
C ALA A 9 -6.86 -4.65 -9.50
N PRO A 10 -7.88 -4.87 -8.65
CA PRO A 10 -8.63 -3.76 -8.09
C PRO A 10 -7.67 -2.79 -7.39
N PRO A 11 -7.94 -1.47 -7.44
CA PRO A 11 -7.08 -0.49 -6.80
C PRO A 11 -6.92 -0.84 -5.33
N GLY A 12 -5.71 -0.68 -4.81
CA GLY A 12 -5.37 -1.09 -3.47
C GLY A 12 -4.21 -0.29 -2.90
N PHE A 13 -3.90 -0.59 -1.65
CA PHE A 13 -2.80 0.02 -0.92
C PHE A 13 -1.82 -1.03 -0.47
N VAL A 14 -0.53 -0.72 -0.57
CA VAL A 14 0.56 -1.38 0.14
C VAL A 14 0.72 -0.63 1.46
N VAL A 15 0.61 -1.35 2.58
CA VAL A 15 0.69 -0.76 3.92
C VAL A 15 2.03 -1.12 4.57
N LEU A 16 2.71 -0.08 5.04
CA LEU A 16 4.01 -0.16 5.69
C LEU A 16 3.90 0.39 7.11
N GLN A 17 4.64 -0.19 8.05
CA GLN A 17 4.84 0.32 9.40
C GLN A 17 6.30 0.74 9.56
N GLN A 18 6.53 1.94 10.06
CA GLN A 18 7.87 2.36 10.43
C GLN A 18 8.29 1.65 11.71
N THR A 19 9.42 0.93 11.67
CA THR A 19 9.96 0.18 12.82
C THR A 19 11.15 0.89 13.46
N ALA A 20 11.86 1.71 12.69
CA ALA A 20 12.87 2.65 13.15
C ALA A 20 12.99 3.81 12.14
N ALA A 21 13.81 4.82 12.44
CA ALA A 21 14.11 5.90 11.49
C ALA A 21 14.61 5.31 10.16
N GLY A 22 13.91 5.60 9.06
CA GLY A 22 14.23 5.08 7.73
C GLY A 22 13.92 3.59 7.48
N GLN A 23 13.53 2.82 8.50
CA GLN A 23 13.23 1.39 8.36
C GLN A 23 11.72 1.13 8.36
N TRP A 24 11.25 0.55 7.27
CA TRP A 24 9.85 0.23 7.06
C TRP A 24 9.65 -1.28 6.95
N ARG A 25 8.63 -1.78 7.64
CA ARG A 25 8.15 -3.16 7.55
C ARG A 25 6.90 -3.20 6.71
N LEU A 26 6.88 -4.07 5.71
CA LEU A 26 5.67 -4.39 4.96
C LEU A 26 4.68 -5.16 5.84
N LEU A 27 3.47 -4.61 5.99
CA LEU A 27 2.36 -5.29 6.66
C LEU A 27 1.52 -6.10 5.68
N GLY A 28 1.42 -5.64 4.44
CA GLY A 28 0.73 -6.33 3.36
C GLY A 28 -0.04 -5.39 2.45
N GLU A 29 -0.99 -5.94 1.72
CA GLU A 29 -1.80 -5.22 0.77
C GLU A 29 -3.29 -5.27 1.13
N VAL A 30 -4.00 -4.16 0.87
CA VAL A 30 -5.43 -4.04 1.14
C VAL A 30 -6.15 -3.46 -0.07
N SER A 31 -7.31 -3.99 -0.41
CA SER A 31 -8.15 -3.44 -1.47
C SER A 31 -8.72 -2.07 -1.07
N ARG A 32 -8.74 -1.13 -2.00
CA ARG A 32 -9.34 0.19 -1.78
C ARG A 32 -10.85 0.06 -1.77
N LYS A 33 -11.50 0.53 -0.70
CA LYS A 33 -12.96 0.65 -0.65
C LYS A 33 -13.43 1.85 -1.49
N PRO A 34 -14.47 1.69 -2.32
CA PRO A 34 -15.05 2.79 -3.10
C PRO A 34 -15.77 3.79 -2.20
N GLY A 35 -16.00 5.00 -2.70
CA GLY A 35 -16.76 6.05 -1.99
C GLY A 35 -15.98 6.81 -0.90
N LEU A 36 -14.70 6.47 -0.68
CA LEU A 36 -13.84 7.15 0.30
C LEU A 36 -12.93 8.18 -0.37
N THR A 37 -12.72 9.31 0.33
CA THR A 37 -11.67 10.27 -0.01
C THR A 37 -10.30 9.62 0.06
N ALA A 38 -9.30 10.20 -0.60
CA ALA A 38 -7.95 9.65 -0.65
C ALA A 38 -7.33 9.48 0.75
N GLN A 39 -7.61 10.38 1.68
CA GLN A 39 -7.15 10.29 3.07
C GLN A 39 -7.91 9.19 3.83
N ALA A 40 -9.24 9.19 3.77
CA ALA A 40 -10.07 8.20 4.47
C ALA A 40 -9.78 6.77 3.98
N ALA A 41 -9.53 6.58 2.68
CA ALA A 41 -9.18 5.28 2.11
C ALA A 41 -7.85 4.74 2.65
N ARG A 42 -6.85 5.61 2.88
CA ARG A 42 -5.56 5.23 3.49
C ARG A 42 -5.71 4.86 4.95
N THR A 43 -6.45 5.67 5.71
CA THR A 43 -6.78 5.35 7.11
C THR A 43 -7.49 4.01 7.20
N GLN A 44 -8.49 3.77 6.34
CA GLN A 44 -9.21 2.49 6.30
C GLN A 44 -8.28 1.31 6.01
N ALA A 45 -7.35 1.44 5.07
CA ALA A 45 -6.40 0.37 4.75
C ALA A 45 -5.49 0.03 5.95
N ILE A 46 -4.99 1.06 6.67
CA ILE A 46 -4.17 0.88 7.87
C ILE A 46 -4.98 0.19 8.97
N MET A 47 -6.21 0.65 9.23
CA MET A 47 -7.08 0.04 10.24
C MET A 47 -7.43 -1.41 9.89
N GLU A 48 -7.65 -1.72 8.62
CA GLU A 48 -7.98 -3.08 8.18
C GLU A 48 -6.80 -4.04 8.34
N ILE A 49 -5.61 -3.68 7.85
CA ILE A 49 -4.43 -4.57 7.92
C ILE A 49 -3.97 -4.80 9.35
N THR A 50 -4.15 -3.80 10.23
CA THR A 50 -3.77 -3.92 11.65
C THR A 50 -4.88 -4.57 12.49
N ALA A 51 -6.04 -4.88 11.90
CA ALA A 51 -7.25 -5.28 12.62
C ALA A 51 -7.59 -4.29 13.76
N GLY A 52 -7.48 -3.00 13.48
CA GLY A 52 -7.76 -1.90 14.41
C GLY A 52 -6.70 -1.67 15.49
N ARG A 53 -5.55 -2.34 15.42
CA ARG A 53 -4.49 -2.26 16.45
C ARG A 53 -3.44 -1.18 16.20
N ALA A 54 -3.59 -0.38 15.15
CA ALA A 54 -2.72 0.78 14.93
C ALA A 54 -2.76 1.73 16.13
N LYS A 55 -1.61 2.12 16.68
CA LYS A 55 -1.52 2.92 17.90
C LYS A 55 -1.06 4.35 17.63
N VAL A 56 -1.41 5.24 18.55
CA VAL A 56 -0.85 6.60 18.61
C VAL A 56 0.66 6.51 18.86
N GLY A 57 1.44 7.29 18.11
CA GLY A 57 2.90 7.31 18.18
C GLY A 57 3.58 6.33 17.21
N GLU A 58 2.84 5.41 16.60
CA GLU A 58 3.35 4.58 15.50
C GLU A 58 3.14 5.30 14.16
N THR A 59 4.11 5.14 13.25
CA THR A 59 4.03 5.75 11.93
C THR A 59 3.70 4.69 10.88
N TYR A 60 2.70 4.97 10.06
CA TYR A 60 2.21 4.10 9.00
C TYR A 60 2.18 4.83 7.66
N ALA A 61 2.42 4.09 6.59
CA ALA A 61 2.26 4.57 5.23
C ALA A 61 1.33 3.64 4.46
N ALA A 62 0.39 4.22 3.71
CA ALA A 62 -0.47 3.50 2.77
C ALA A 62 -0.24 4.09 1.37
N VAL A 63 0.53 3.37 0.57
CA VAL A 63 0.93 3.77 -0.79
C VAL A 63 0.01 3.07 -1.78
N LEU A 64 -0.43 3.76 -2.84
CA LEU A 64 -1.21 3.09 -3.89
C LEU A 64 -0.40 1.95 -4.48
N ARG A 65 -1.01 0.78 -4.68
CA ARG A 65 -0.34 -0.38 -5.27
C ARG A 65 0.30 -0.05 -6.62
N SER A 66 -0.37 0.76 -7.45
CA SER A 66 0.17 1.21 -8.75
C SER A 66 1.47 1.99 -8.57
N GLU A 67 1.49 2.97 -7.65
CA GLU A 67 2.68 3.76 -7.35
C GLU A 67 3.80 2.89 -6.78
N TRP A 68 3.47 1.92 -5.94
CA TRP A 68 4.45 0.96 -5.41
C TRP A 68 5.10 0.10 -6.50
N VAL A 69 4.32 -0.35 -7.47
CA VAL A 69 4.84 -1.11 -8.63
C VAL A 69 5.73 -0.21 -9.49
N VAL A 70 5.29 1.02 -9.77
CA VAL A 70 6.09 1.99 -10.55
C VAL A 70 7.41 2.30 -9.84
N ALA A 71 7.39 2.53 -8.52
CA ALA A 71 8.58 2.84 -7.73
C ALA A 71 9.61 1.70 -7.71
N GLN A 72 9.18 0.45 -7.88
CA GLN A 72 10.09 -0.70 -7.98
C GLN A 72 10.70 -0.85 -9.38
N ASN A 73 10.09 -0.27 -10.41
CA ASN A 73 10.58 -0.34 -11.79
C ASN A 73 11.68 0.69 -12.06
N TRP A 74 12.65 0.78 -11.14
CA TRP A 74 13.81 1.64 -11.31
C TRP A 74 14.89 0.91 -12.11
N SER A 75 15.40 1.60 -13.14
CA SER A 75 16.58 1.18 -13.88
C SER A 75 17.69 2.20 -13.66
N PRO A 76 18.92 1.77 -13.29
CA PRO A 76 20.03 2.70 -13.16
C PRO A 76 20.36 3.33 -14.52
N PRO A 77 20.75 4.61 -14.58
CA PRO A 77 21.29 5.19 -15.81
C PRO A 77 22.57 4.46 -16.21
N SER A 78 22.71 4.19 -17.51
CA SER A 78 23.92 3.57 -18.12
C SER A 78 25.15 4.46 -18.05
#